data_AF-A0ABD0QY40-F1
#
_entry.id   AF-A0ABD0QY40-F1
#
_cell.length_a   1.000
_cell.length_b   1.000
_cell.length_c   1.000
_cell.angle_alpha   90.00
_cell.angle_beta   90.00
_cell.angle_gamma   90.00
#
_symmetry.space_group_name_H-M   'P 1'
#
loop_
_entity.id
_entity.type
_entity.pdbx_description
1 polymer ?
#
loop_
_entity_poly.entity_id
_entity_poly.type
_entity_poly.pdbx_seq_one_letter_code
_entity_poly.pdbx_strand_id
1 'polypeptide(L)'
;KQNEVEIPSPTPKAREKKKKQQLMTQISGVKKVSHGPSLNCGIARFGVKTDKEDLLSKELEDLNKWGLNIFTVSEYSNNRPLTCIMYAIFQERDLLKTFKIPADTFVTYMMTLEDHYHQDVAYHNSLHAADVAQSTHILLSTPALD
;
A
#
# COMPACT_ATOMS: atom_id res chain seq x y z
N LYS A 1 -30.22 51.79 -25.04
CA LYS A 1 -28.79 51.92 -24.67
C LYS A 1 -28.31 50.52 -24.27
N GLN A 2 -28.23 49.54 -25.17
CA GLN A 2 -27.13 49.32 -26.13
C GLN A 2 -25.79 49.66 -25.52
N ASN A 3 -25.08 48.65 -25.01
CA ASN A 3 -23.64 48.66 -24.86
C ASN A 3 -23.12 47.56 -25.80
N GLU A 4 -22.43 47.99 -26.84
CA GLU A 4 -21.82 47.15 -27.86
C GLU A 4 -20.67 46.32 -27.29
N VAL A 5 -20.58 45.10 -27.82
CA VAL A 5 -19.50 44.15 -27.61
C VAL A 5 -18.46 44.43 -28.69
N GLU A 6 -17.26 44.88 -28.32
CA GLU A 6 -16.16 45.02 -29.27
C GLU A 6 -15.29 43.75 -29.26
N ILE A 7 -15.24 43.07 -30.40
CA ILE A 7 -14.49 41.84 -30.65
C ILE A 7 -13.21 42.22 -31.41
N PRO A 8 -12.00 41.94 -30.90
CA PRO A 8 -10.81 41.99 -31.74
C PRO A 8 -10.63 40.66 -32.48
N SER A 9 -10.49 40.74 -33.80
CA SER A 9 -10.16 39.62 -34.70
C SER A 9 -8.71 39.79 -35.26
N PRO A 10 -8.12 38.74 -35.87
CA PRO A 10 -6.78 38.26 -35.52
C PRO A 10 -5.66 38.83 -36.38
N THR A 11 -4.42 38.78 -35.87
CA THR A 11 -3.21 38.82 -36.72
C THR A 11 -2.34 37.57 -36.49
N PRO A 12 -1.72 37.03 -37.55
CA PRO A 12 -1.12 35.69 -37.53
C PRO A 12 0.35 35.77 -37.13
N LYS A 13 0.76 35.00 -36.12
CA LYS A 13 2.17 34.61 -35.96
C LYS A 13 2.26 33.11 -35.76
N ALA A 14 2.80 32.48 -36.80
CA ALA A 14 3.16 31.08 -36.87
C ALA A 14 3.94 30.64 -35.62
N ARG A 15 3.42 29.61 -34.95
CA ARG A 15 4.25 28.69 -34.17
C ARG A 15 3.53 27.35 -34.12
N GLU A 16 3.97 26.45 -34.99
CA GLU A 16 3.63 25.04 -34.93
C GLU A 16 3.80 24.53 -33.48
N LYS A 17 2.70 24.13 -32.86
CA LYS A 17 2.74 23.21 -31.72
C LYS A 17 1.79 22.07 -32.03
N LYS A 18 2.35 20.98 -32.55
CA LYS A 18 1.76 19.65 -32.50
C LYS A 18 1.29 19.40 -31.07
N LYS A 19 -0.01 19.52 -30.84
CA LYS A 19 -0.69 19.08 -29.62
C LYS A 19 -0.61 17.55 -29.61
N LYS A 20 0.48 16.98 -29.07
CA LYS A 20 0.45 15.59 -28.63
C LYS A 20 -0.63 15.52 -27.55
N GLN A 21 -1.71 14.81 -27.84
CA GLN A 21 -2.68 14.39 -26.83
C GLN A 21 -1.90 13.73 -25.70
N GLN A 22 -1.89 14.38 -24.54
CA GLN A 22 -1.29 13.81 -23.35
C GLN A 22 -2.26 12.75 -22.85
N LEU A 23 -1.92 11.49 -23.07
CA LEU A 23 -2.62 10.36 -22.46
C LEU A 23 -2.56 10.54 -20.93
N MET A 24 -3.70 10.35 -20.27
CA MET A 24 -3.88 10.41 -18.80
C MET A 24 -3.19 9.23 -18.09
N THR A 25 -1.94 8.92 -18.45
CA THR A 25 -1.19 7.76 -17.95
C THR A 25 0.06 8.16 -17.17
N GLN A 26 0.32 9.46 -17.00
CA GLN A 26 1.47 9.93 -16.21
C GLN A 26 1.03 10.33 -14.80
N ILE A 27 1.18 9.39 -13.86
CA ILE A 27 1.10 9.65 -12.43
C ILE A 27 2.45 10.27 -12.01
N SER A 28 2.45 11.57 -11.73
CA SER A 28 3.63 12.26 -11.21
C SER A 28 3.80 11.93 -9.72
N GLY A 29 5.00 11.48 -9.31
CA GLY A 29 5.33 11.15 -7.91
C GLY A 29 5.74 9.70 -7.65
N VAL A 30 5.67 8.81 -8.64
CA VAL A 30 6.13 7.42 -8.50
C VAL A 30 7.64 7.35 -8.67
N LYS A 31 8.37 6.92 -7.64
CA LYS A 31 9.81 6.60 -7.77
C LYS A 31 9.97 5.42 -8.72
N LYS A 32 10.97 5.49 -9.60
CA LYS A 32 11.26 4.44 -10.59
C LYS A 32 11.60 3.14 -9.86
N VAL A 33 10.83 2.09 -10.11
CA VAL A 33 11.06 0.75 -9.53
C VAL A 33 12.39 0.23 -10.07
N SER A 34 13.36 0.02 -9.18
CA SER A 34 14.60 -0.68 -9.51
C SER A 34 14.35 -2.17 -9.36
N HIS A 35 14.39 -2.92 -10.46
CA HIS A 35 14.31 -4.38 -10.41
C HIS A 35 15.59 -4.92 -9.76
N GLY A 36 15.55 -5.14 -8.45
CA GLY A 36 16.52 -5.97 -7.75
C GLY A 36 16.41 -7.43 -8.19
N PRO A 37 17.44 -8.27 -7.97
CA PRO A 37 17.38 -9.67 -8.33
C PRO A 37 16.20 -10.34 -7.60
N SER A 38 15.41 -11.11 -8.35
CA SER A 38 14.31 -11.92 -7.81
C SER A 38 14.90 -12.93 -6.83
N LEU A 39 14.79 -12.65 -5.53
CA LEU A 39 15.26 -13.56 -4.50
C LEU A 39 14.27 -14.73 -4.42
N ASN A 40 14.59 -15.85 -5.08
CA ASN A 40 14.00 -17.16 -4.82
C ASN A 40 14.44 -17.68 -3.44
N CYS A 41 14.10 -16.95 -2.39
CA CYS A 41 14.16 -17.40 -1.00
C CYS A 41 12.72 -17.73 -0.62
N GLY A 42 12.46 -18.95 -0.18
CA GLY A 42 11.11 -19.38 0.22
C GLY A 42 10.43 -18.34 1.11
N ILE A 43 9.12 -18.18 0.92
CA ILE A 43 8.35 -17.14 1.61
C ILE A 43 8.45 -17.40 3.12
N ALA A 44 8.92 -16.40 3.86
CA ALA A 44 9.02 -16.48 5.32
C ALA A 44 7.63 -16.70 5.94
N ARG A 45 7.57 -17.35 7.11
CA ARG A 45 6.32 -17.74 7.78
C ARG A 45 5.30 -16.60 7.88
N PHE A 46 5.77 -15.39 8.15
CA PHE A 46 4.94 -14.19 8.32
C PHE A 46 5.04 -13.21 7.14
N GLY A 47 5.54 -13.65 5.99
CA GLY A 47 5.78 -12.77 4.82
C GLY A 47 6.95 -11.80 5.00
N VAL A 48 7.55 -11.75 6.19
CA VAL A 48 8.69 -10.91 6.56
C VAL A 48 9.79 -11.78 7.18
N LYS A 49 11.06 -11.41 6.96
CA LYS A 49 12.19 -12.10 7.60
C LYS A 49 12.47 -11.47 8.95
N THR A 50 12.52 -12.28 10.01
CA THR A 50 12.84 -11.85 11.36
C THR A 50 13.50 -12.96 12.15
N ASP A 51 14.35 -12.61 13.11
CA ASP A 51 14.92 -13.49 14.13
C ASP A 51 13.96 -13.68 15.32
N LYS A 52 12.95 -12.80 15.46
CA LYS A 52 11.96 -12.81 16.54
C LYS A 52 10.65 -13.51 16.14
N GLU A 53 10.71 -14.61 15.39
CA GLU A 53 9.52 -15.28 14.85
C GLU A 53 8.54 -15.74 15.94
N ASP A 54 9.02 -16.27 17.06
CA ASP A 54 8.15 -16.76 18.14
C ASP A 54 7.41 -15.61 18.85
N LEU A 55 8.10 -14.50 19.06
CA LEU A 55 7.51 -13.30 19.65
C LEU A 55 6.47 -12.68 18.70
N LEU A 56 6.80 -12.60 17.41
CA LEU A 56 5.87 -12.15 16.39
C LEU A 56 4.64 -13.06 16.30
N SER A 57 4.84 -14.38 16.36
CA SER A 57 3.75 -15.35 16.39
C SER A 57 2.79 -15.10 17.55
N LYS A 58 3.32 -14.82 18.73
CA LYS A 58 2.53 -14.56 19.94
C LYS A 58 1.69 -13.29 19.82
N GLU A 59 2.27 -12.20 19.31
CA GLU A 59 1.50 -10.96 19.10
C GLU A 59 0.39 -11.14 18.05
N LEU A 60 0.63 -11.96 17.02
CA LEU A 60 -0.37 -12.25 15.98
C LEU A 60 -1.52 -13.14 16.45
N GLU A 61 -1.46 -13.75 17.65
CA GLU A 61 -2.63 -14.44 18.24
C GLU A 61 -3.80 -13.46 18.50
N ASP A 62 -3.50 -12.16 18.62
CA ASP A 62 -4.48 -11.10 18.81
C ASP A 62 -4.93 -10.46 17.48
N LEU A 63 -4.62 -11.06 16.31
CA LEU A 63 -4.97 -10.54 14.99
C LEU A 63 -6.47 -10.19 14.85
N ASN A 64 -7.33 -11.00 15.43
CA ASN A 64 -8.79 -10.86 15.36
C ASN A 64 -9.37 -10.06 16.54
N LYS A 65 -8.53 -9.42 17.36
CA LYS A 65 -8.95 -8.70 18.57
C LYS A 65 -8.62 -7.22 18.45
N TRP A 66 -9.55 -6.40 18.94
CA TRP A 66 -9.27 -4.99 19.13
C TRP A 66 -8.15 -4.82 20.17
N GLY A 67 -7.22 -3.90 19.90
CA GLY A 67 -6.09 -3.63 20.80
C GLY A 67 -4.84 -4.48 20.55
N LEU A 68 -4.72 -5.16 19.39
CA LEU A 68 -3.44 -5.68 18.92
C LEU A 68 -2.37 -4.58 18.96
N ASN A 69 -1.20 -4.87 19.54
CA ASN A 69 -0.14 -3.88 19.67
C ASN A 69 0.68 -3.78 18.37
N ILE A 70 0.26 -2.87 17.49
CA ILE A 70 0.90 -2.68 16.18
C ILE A 70 2.37 -2.22 16.29
N PHE A 71 2.74 -1.54 17.38
CA PHE A 71 4.12 -1.10 17.61
C PHE A 71 5.03 -2.29 17.89
N THR A 72 4.57 -3.23 18.71
CA THR A 72 5.31 -4.48 18.97
C THR A 72 5.47 -5.31 17.71
N VAL A 73 4.40 -5.42 16.90
CA VAL A 73 4.48 -6.08 15.59
C VAL A 73 5.52 -5.40 14.69
N SER A 74 5.58 -4.06 14.67
CA SER A 74 6.61 -3.32 13.93
C SER A 74 8.03 -3.68 14.39
N GLU A 75 8.25 -3.74 15.71
CA GLU A 75 9.55 -4.10 16.26
C GLU A 75 9.97 -5.53 15.88
N TYR A 76 9.05 -6.49 16.00
CA TYR A 76 9.35 -7.90 15.74
C TYR A 76 9.38 -8.26 14.25
N SER A 77 8.83 -7.42 13.39
CA SER A 77 8.83 -7.61 11.92
C SER A 77 9.98 -6.89 11.21
N ASN A 78 10.97 -6.35 11.93
CA ASN A 78 12.04 -5.51 11.36
C ASN A 78 11.51 -4.27 10.63
N ASN A 79 10.58 -3.56 11.28
CA ASN A 79 9.93 -2.36 10.74
C ASN A 79 9.16 -2.64 9.44
N ARG A 80 8.54 -3.82 9.35
CA ARG A 80 7.62 -4.23 8.27
C ARG A 80 6.21 -4.55 8.78
N PRO A 81 5.59 -3.71 9.63
CA PRO A 81 4.28 -4.00 10.21
C PRO A 81 3.20 -4.14 9.14
N LEU A 82 3.21 -3.32 8.09
CA LEU A 82 2.16 -3.33 7.07
C LEU A 82 2.19 -4.62 6.27
N THR A 83 3.37 -5.05 5.82
CA THR A 83 3.52 -6.31 5.09
C THR A 83 3.14 -7.51 5.96
N CYS A 84 3.60 -7.54 7.21
CA CYS A 84 3.31 -8.62 8.16
C CYS A 84 1.81 -8.76 8.43
N ILE A 85 1.14 -7.66 8.80
CA ILE A 85 -0.29 -7.66 9.13
C ILE A 85 -1.14 -8.01 7.93
N MET A 86 -0.85 -7.43 6.76
CA MET A 86 -1.61 -7.72 5.54
C MET A 86 -1.46 -9.18 5.12
N TYR A 87 -0.26 -9.76 5.25
CA TYR A 87 -0.05 -11.18 4.98
C TYR A 87 -0.85 -12.05 5.96
N ALA A 88 -0.81 -11.74 7.26
CA ALA A 88 -1.59 -12.47 8.27
C ALA A 88 -3.10 -12.39 8.01
N ILE A 89 -3.64 -11.20 7.72
CA ILE A 89 -5.06 -11.00 7.38
C ILE A 89 -5.45 -11.81 6.13
N PHE A 90 -4.62 -11.80 5.10
CA PHE A 90 -4.91 -12.49 3.84
C PHE A 90 -4.87 -14.01 3.99
N GLN A 91 -4.05 -14.53 4.90
CA GLN A 91 -4.05 -15.94 5.29
C GLN A 91 -5.30 -16.29 6.12
N GLU A 92 -5.59 -15.51 7.17
CA GLU A 92 -6.75 -15.71 8.06
C GLU A 92 -8.08 -15.73 7.30
N ARG A 93 -8.21 -14.90 6.26
CA ARG A 93 -9.41 -14.78 5.43
C ARG A 93 -9.37 -15.63 4.15
N ASP A 94 -8.38 -16.49 3.98
CA ASP A 94 -8.19 -17.32 2.77
C ASP A 94 -8.18 -16.53 1.44
N LEU A 95 -7.78 -15.25 1.47
CA LEU A 95 -7.90 -14.35 0.31
C LEU A 95 -6.88 -14.67 -0.78
N LEU A 96 -5.67 -15.11 -0.42
CA LEU A 96 -4.65 -15.52 -1.40
C LEU A 96 -5.16 -16.68 -2.25
N LYS A 97 -5.80 -17.67 -1.61
CA LYS A 97 -6.38 -18.83 -2.28
C LYS A 97 -7.61 -18.44 -3.10
N THR A 98 -8.53 -17.69 -2.49
CA THR A 98 -9.80 -17.27 -3.10
C THR A 98 -9.58 -16.50 -4.40
N PHE A 99 -8.65 -15.54 -4.38
CA PHE A 99 -8.34 -14.70 -5.55
C PHE A 99 -7.17 -15.22 -6.38
N LYS A 100 -6.62 -16.39 -6.05
CA LYS A 100 -5.47 -17.02 -6.74
C LYS A 100 -4.27 -16.09 -6.84
N ILE A 101 -3.97 -15.39 -5.75
CA ILE A 101 -2.83 -14.48 -5.64
C ILE A 101 -1.62 -15.30 -5.20
N PRO A 102 -0.56 -15.41 -6.02
CA PRO A 102 0.69 -16.05 -5.60
C PRO A 102 1.28 -15.30 -4.39
N ALA A 103 1.65 -16.04 -3.34
CA ALA A 103 2.08 -15.44 -2.09
C ALA A 103 3.37 -14.61 -2.24
N ASP A 104 4.27 -14.98 -3.15
CA ASP A 104 5.47 -14.24 -3.52
C ASP A 104 5.13 -12.90 -4.18
N THR A 105 4.14 -12.91 -5.07
CA THR A 105 3.62 -11.70 -5.72
C THR A 105 3.00 -10.76 -4.70
N PHE A 106 2.20 -11.29 -3.77
CA PHE A 106 1.60 -10.52 -2.70
C PHE A 106 2.65 -9.88 -1.77
N VAL A 107 3.60 -10.66 -1.28
CA VAL A 107 4.66 -10.16 -0.39
C VAL A 107 5.51 -9.11 -1.12
N THR A 108 5.87 -9.35 -2.38
CA THR A 108 6.62 -8.37 -3.20
C THR A 108 5.86 -7.06 -3.35
N TYR A 109 4.56 -7.14 -3.65
CA TYR A 109 3.69 -5.97 -3.74
C TYR A 109 3.61 -5.22 -2.40
N MET A 110 3.37 -5.93 -1.30
CA MET A 110 3.24 -5.33 0.02
C MET A 110 4.55 -4.69 0.51
N MET A 111 5.70 -5.33 0.30
CA MET A 111 7.01 -4.75 0.59
C MET A 111 7.23 -3.46 -0.21
N THR A 112 6.88 -3.49 -1.50
CA THR A 112 6.97 -2.29 -2.37
C THR A 112 6.04 -1.19 -1.88
N LEU A 113 4.80 -1.50 -1.53
CA LEU A 113 3.84 -0.54 -1.00
C LEU A 113 4.33 0.09 0.31
N GLU A 114 4.83 -0.74 1.22
CA GLU A 114 5.38 -0.30 2.50
C GLU A 114 6.60 0.60 2.33
N ASP A 115 7.49 0.32 1.37
CA ASP A 115 8.64 1.18 1.03
C ASP A 115 8.23 2.57 0.51
N HIS A 116 6.98 2.73 0.05
CA HIS A 116 6.46 4.02 -0.42
C HIS A 116 5.79 4.85 0.69
N TYR A 117 5.65 4.30 1.90
CA TYR A 117 5.35 5.11 3.07
C TYR A 117 6.61 5.80 3.59
N HIS A 118 6.48 7.07 3.96
CA HIS A 118 7.60 7.88 4.42
C HIS A 118 7.88 7.65 5.90
N GLN A 119 9.00 7.01 6.23
CA GLN A 119 9.41 6.71 7.61
C GLN A 119 9.75 7.96 8.44
N ASP A 120 10.12 9.05 7.78
CA ASP A 120 10.39 10.36 8.38
C ASP A 120 9.11 11.13 8.76
N VAL A 121 7.94 10.67 8.31
CA VAL A 121 6.65 11.22 8.72
C VAL A 121 6.24 10.58 10.05
N ALA A 122 6.02 11.42 11.06
CA ALA A 122 5.76 10.98 12.42
C ALA A 122 4.49 10.13 12.60
N TYR A 123 3.48 10.30 11.73
CA TYR A 123 2.19 9.60 11.87
C TYR A 123 1.75 8.84 10.62
N HIS A 124 1.61 9.51 9.46
CA HIS A 124 1.15 8.88 8.21
C HIS A 124 2.24 8.04 7.53
N ASN A 125 2.68 6.99 8.22
CA ASN A 125 3.67 6.02 7.78
C ASN A 125 3.05 4.61 7.72
N SER A 126 3.87 3.59 7.43
CA SER A 126 3.38 2.22 7.25
C SER A 126 2.81 1.61 8.54
N LEU A 127 3.25 2.06 9.71
CA LEU A 127 2.71 1.59 10.99
C LEU A 127 1.25 2.02 11.15
N HIS A 128 0.92 3.27 10.84
CA HIS A 128 -0.47 3.73 10.85
C HIS A 128 -1.31 3.00 9.79
N ALA A 129 -0.77 2.77 8.60
CA ALA A 129 -1.47 1.99 7.58
C ALA A 129 -1.78 0.56 8.03
N ALA A 130 -0.84 -0.08 8.76
CA ALA A 130 -1.02 -1.42 9.31
C ALA A 130 -2.12 -1.45 10.39
N ASP A 131 -2.13 -0.45 11.27
CA ASP A 131 -3.15 -0.28 12.31
C ASP A 131 -4.56 -0.12 11.72
N VAL A 132 -4.71 0.74 10.71
CA VAL A 132 -5.99 0.94 10.01
C VAL A 132 -6.43 -0.34 9.29
N ALA A 133 -5.51 -1.06 8.64
CA ALA A 133 -5.82 -2.30 7.95
C ALA A 133 -6.32 -3.39 8.93
N GLN A 134 -5.65 -3.56 10.08
CA GLN A 134 -6.06 -4.52 11.12
C GLN A 134 -7.37 -4.12 11.79
N SER A 135 -7.55 -2.83 12.10
CA SER A 135 -8.81 -2.30 12.63
C SER A 135 -9.97 -2.54 11.67
N THR A 136 -9.76 -2.29 10.37
CA THR A 136 -10.77 -2.56 9.33
C THR A 136 -11.06 -4.05 9.24
N HIS A 137 -10.04 -4.90 9.33
CA HIS A 137 -10.22 -6.35 9.42
C HIS A 137 -11.14 -6.72 10.59
N ILE A 138 -10.98 -6.15 11.78
CA ILE A 138 -11.89 -6.45 12.91
C ILE A 138 -13.30 -5.97 12.62
N LEU A 139 -13.46 -4.74 12.12
CA LEU A 139 -14.78 -4.17 11.84
C LEU A 139 -15.58 -4.99 10.82
N LEU A 140 -14.90 -5.58 9.83
CA LEU A 140 -15.51 -6.48 8.84
C LEU A 140 -15.94 -7.83 9.43
N SER A 141 -15.46 -8.20 10.62
CA SER A 141 -15.84 -9.43 11.33
C SER A 141 -16.92 -9.19 12.39
N THR A 142 -17.58 -8.03 12.39
CA THR A 142 -18.66 -7.75 13.35
C THR A 142 -19.88 -8.64 13.05
N PRO A 143 -20.53 -9.26 14.05
CA PRO A 143 -21.69 -10.14 13.84
C PRO A 143 -22.88 -9.46 13.14
N ALA A 144 -22.92 -8.13 13.13
CA ALA A 144 -23.96 -7.38 12.44
C ALA A 144 -23.79 -7.35 10.91
N LEU A 145 -22.65 -7.81 10.37
CA LEU A 145 -22.34 -7.83 8.94
C LEU A 145 -22.33 -9.24 8.33
N ASP A 146 -22.66 -10.28 9.11
CA ASP A 146 -22.88 -11.66 8.63
C ASP A 146 -24.25 -11.85 7.96
#